data_AF-A2DYI9-F1
#
_entry.id   AF-A2DYI9-F1
#
_cell.length_a   1.000
_cell.length_b   1.000
_cell.length_c   1.000
_cell.angle_alpha   90.00
_cell.angle_beta   90.00
_cell.angle_gamma   90.00
#
_symmetry.space_group_name_H-M   'P 1'
#
loop_
_entity.id
_entity.type
_entity.pdbx_description
1 polymer ?
#
loop_
_entity_poly.entity_id
_entity_poly.type
_entity_poly.pdbx_seq_one_letter_code
_entity_poly.pdbx_strand_id
1 'polypeptide(L)'
;MSDPNSQSTKVFTPGAIQGMIKKIDKDAIISPDAEVLVQKIAEIFINDVCTAAFEECKLEESDSLKPNDIHVILQQQFDLMLPGDIGIDDDENHMAKPLQDYTDKLIEVRKYLSSHHDE
;
A
#
# COMPACT_ATOMS: atom_id res chain seq x y z
N MET A 1 28.94 22.33 -12.57
CA MET A 1 28.57 21.97 -11.19
C MET A 1 27.55 20.86 -11.33
N SER A 2 27.91 19.63 -10.96
CA SER A 2 27.01 18.48 -11.04
C SER A 2 26.19 18.43 -9.76
N ASP A 3 24.86 18.34 -9.88
CA ASP A 3 23.95 18.28 -8.74
C ASP A 3 24.30 17.12 -7.79
N PRO A 4 24.45 17.36 -6.48
CA PRO A 4 24.78 16.31 -5.51
C PRO A 4 23.62 15.33 -5.24
N ASN A 5 22.42 15.59 -5.79
CA ASN A 5 21.24 14.74 -5.63
C ASN A 5 20.97 13.83 -6.86
N SER A 6 21.88 13.78 -7.82
CA SER A 6 21.72 13.02 -9.07
C SER A 6 22.40 11.63 -9.00
N GLN A 7 22.28 10.94 -7.86
CA GLN A 7 22.54 9.51 -7.82
C GLN A 7 21.24 8.80 -8.21
N SER A 8 21.03 8.61 -9.51
CA SER A 8 20.09 7.59 -10.00
C SER A 8 20.68 6.24 -9.61
N THR A 9 20.42 5.80 -8.38
CA THR A 9 20.72 4.44 -7.93
C THR A 9 19.74 3.54 -8.65
N LYS A 10 20.13 3.04 -9.83
CA LYS A 10 19.42 1.96 -10.51
C LYS A 10 19.24 0.82 -9.52
N VAL A 11 18.02 0.63 -9.04
CA VAL A 11 17.70 -0.38 -8.03
C VAL A 11 17.73 -1.77 -8.64
N PHE A 12 17.48 -1.85 -9.96
CA PHE A 12 17.48 -3.10 -10.71
C PHE A 12 18.76 -3.28 -11.51
N THR A 13 19.33 -4.48 -11.43
CA THR A 13 20.40 -4.91 -12.34
C THR A 13 19.82 -5.24 -13.73
N PRO A 14 20.56 -5.05 -14.83
CA PRO A 14 20.13 -5.49 -16.15
C PRO A 14 19.73 -6.97 -16.15
N GLY A 15 18.60 -7.32 -16.77
CA GLY A 15 18.09 -8.69 -16.83
C GLY A 15 17.34 -9.16 -15.58
N ALA A 16 17.24 -8.34 -14.52
CA ALA A 16 16.51 -8.71 -13.30
C ALA A 16 15.03 -8.96 -13.61
N ILE A 17 14.40 -8.12 -14.43
CA ILE A 17 12.99 -8.24 -14.79
C ILE A 17 12.77 -9.49 -15.65
N GLN A 18 13.64 -9.73 -16.65
CA GLN A 18 13.60 -10.96 -17.44
C GLN A 18 13.75 -12.21 -16.55
N GLY A 19 14.61 -12.14 -15.53
CA GLY A 19 14.78 -13.21 -14.54
C GLY A 19 13.53 -13.44 -13.69
N MET A 20 12.81 -12.39 -13.30
CA MET A 20 11.54 -12.49 -12.58
C MET A 20 10.44 -13.08 -13.46
N ILE A 21 10.33 -12.65 -14.71
CA ILE A 21 9.36 -13.18 -15.69
C ILE A 21 9.57 -14.69 -15.88
N LYS A 22 10.82 -15.15 -16.01
CA LYS A 22 11.14 -16.58 -16.16
C LYS A 22 10.72 -17.46 -14.98
N LYS A 23 10.48 -16.90 -13.80
CA LYS A 23 9.96 -17.63 -12.65
C LYS A 23 8.45 -17.90 -12.78
N ILE A 24 7.74 -17.05 -13.51
CA ILE A 24 6.29 -17.14 -13.75
C ILE A 24 6.03 -17.94 -15.03
N ASP A 25 6.72 -17.58 -16.11
CA ASP A 25 6.66 -18.24 -17.41
C ASP A 25 8.06 -18.39 -17.98
N LYS A 26 8.51 -19.64 -18.11
CA LYS A 26 9.87 -19.99 -18.55
C LYS A 26 10.17 -19.59 -19.99
N ASP A 27 9.14 -19.53 -20.83
CA ASP A 27 9.27 -19.30 -22.27
C ASP A 27 9.06 -17.82 -22.63
N ALA A 28 8.57 -17.01 -21.69
CA ALA A 28 8.35 -15.58 -21.89
C ALA A 28 9.68 -14.81 -22.04
N ILE A 29 9.72 -13.97 -23.07
CA ILE A 29 10.84 -13.07 -23.37
C ILE A 29 10.31 -11.63 -23.37
N ILE A 30 10.94 -10.77 -22.57
CA ILE A 30 10.67 -9.33 -22.57
C ILE A 30 11.64 -8.62 -23.52
N SER A 31 11.15 -7.62 -24.25
CA SER A 31 12.02 -6.80 -25.09
C SER A 31 12.86 -5.85 -24.23
N PRO A 32 14.05 -5.42 -24.69
CA PRO A 32 14.90 -4.50 -23.94
C PRO A 32 14.20 -3.18 -23.55
N ASP A 33 13.41 -2.62 -24.46
CA ASP A 33 12.69 -1.36 -24.21
C ASP A 33 11.57 -1.54 -23.17
N ALA A 34 10.85 -2.66 -23.22
CA ALA A 34 9.84 -2.99 -22.23
C ALA A 34 10.47 -3.25 -20.86
N GLU A 35 11.63 -3.91 -20.81
CA GLU A 35 12.37 -4.10 -19.56
C GLU A 35 12.79 -2.76 -18.94
N VAL A 36 13.31 -1.82 -19.74
CA VAL A 36 13.64 -0.47 -19.25
C VAL A 36 12.40 0.28 -18.75
N LEU A 37 11.26 0.12 -19.42
CA LEU A 37 10.01 0.75 -18.99
C LEU A 37 9.53 0.19 -17.65
N VAL A 38 9.51 -1.13 -17.50
CA VAL A 38 9.11 -1.79 -16.24
C VAL A 38 10.06 -1.41 -15.10
N GLN A 39 11.37 -1.34 -15.36
CA GLN A 39 12.35 -0.88 -14.36
C GLN A 39 12.03 0.54 -13.89
N LYS A 40 11.73 1.47 -14.81
CA LYS A 40 11.37 2.85 -14.44
C LYS A 40 10.09 2.91 -13.61
N ILE A 41 9.08 2.12 -13.97
CA ILE A 41 7.83 2.05 -13.21
C ILE A 41 8.10 1.53 -11.80
N ALA A 42 8.93 0.49 -11.66
CA ALA A 42 9.29 -0.06 -10.37
C ALA A 42 10.13 0.92 -9.52
N GLU A 43 11.01 1.71 -10.13
CA GLU A 43 11.74 2.78 -9.43
C GLU A 43 10.80 3.88 -8.90
N ILE A 44 9.80 4.29 -9.68
CA ILE A 44 8.77 5.24 -9.23
C ILE A 44 7.99 4.64 -8.06
N PHE A 45 7.53 3.40 -8.19
CA PHE A 45 6.80 2.70 -7.14
C PHE A 45 7.59 2.63 -5.82
N ILE A 46 8.89 2.30 -5.86
CA ILE A 46 9.74 2.25 -4.67
C ILE A 46 9.82 3.63 -4.01
N ASN A 47 9.99 4.70 -4.80
CA ASN A 47 10.05 6.05 -4.26
C ASN A 47 8.72 6.48 -3.63
N ASP A 48 7.59 6.17 -4.28
CA ASP A 48 6.26 6.50 -3.78
C ASP A 48 5.98 5.78 -2.45
N VAL A 49 6.25 4.46 -2.39
CA VAL A 49 6.08 3.67 -1.17
C VAL A 49 6.99 4.14 -0.05
N CYS A 50 8.28 4.38 -0.32
CA CYS A 50 9.21 4.86 0.68
C CYS A 50 8.82 6.25 1.20
N THR A 51 8.38 7.15 0.32
CA THR A 51 7.96 8.51 0.71
C THR A 51 6.76 8.45 1.63
N ALA A 52 5.73 7.69 1.25
CA ALA A 52 4.55 7.51 2.09
C ALA A 52 4.87 6.82 3.42
N ALA A 53 5.75 5.81 3.44
CA ALA A 53 6.15 5.14 4.67
C ALA A 53 6.97 6.05 5.59
N PHE A 54 7.81 6.94 5.05
CA PHE A 54 8.50 7.97 5.83
C PHE A 54 7.53 9.00 6.42
N GLU A 55 6.49 9.37 5.68
CA GLU A 55 5.43 10.24 6.20
C GLU A 55 4.68 9.57 7.35
N GLU A 56 4.34 8.28 7.22
CA GLU A 56 3.68 7.49 8.27
C GLU A 56 4.56 7.36 9.51
N CYS A 57 5.84 6.99 9.35
CA CYS A 57 6.82 6.93 10.43
C CYS A 57 6.93 8.26 11.21
N LYS A 58 6.83 9.38 10.49
CA LYS A 58 6.86 10.72 11.09
C LYS A 58 5.56 11.04 11.83
N LEU A 59 4.41 10.56 11.37
CA LEU A 59 3.13 10.70 12.07
C LEU A 59 3.12 9.93 13.40
N GLU A 60 3.79 8.78 13.46
CA GLU A 60 4.00 8.03 14.70
C GLU A 60 5.05 8.67 15.65
N GLU A 61 5.61 9.83 15.27
CA GLU A 61 6.74 10.47 15.98
C GLU A 61 7.95 9.52 16.14
N SER A 62 8.11 8.56 15.22
CA SER A 62 9.21 7.59 15.26
C SER A 62 10.45 8.10 14.54
N ASP A 63 11.62 7.93 15.16
CA ASP A 63 12.92 8.29 14.58
C ASP A 63 13.46 7.23 13.60
N SER A 64 12.76 6.11 13.42
CA SER A 64 13.24 4.97 12.62
C SER A 64 12.12 4.31 11.85
N LEU A 65 12.29 4.21 10.53
CA LEU A 65 11.36 3.52 9.63
C LEU A 65 11.27 2.04 9.98
N LYS A 66 10.06 1.58 10.31
CA LYS A 66 9.75 0.19 10.65
C LYS A 66 9.23 -0.56 9.41
N PRO A 67 9.38 -1.89 9.36
CA PRO A 67 8.74 -2.71 8.33
C PRO A 67 7.21 -2.57 8.28
N ASN A 68 6.57 -2.28 9.42
CA ASN A 68 5.12 -2.07 9.51
C ASN A 68 4.66 -0.85 8.71
N ASP A 69 5.43 0.25 8.74
CA ASP A 69 5.11 1.49 8.00
C ASP A 69 5.00 1.19 6.49
N ILE A 70 5.92 0.39 5.97
CA ILE A 70 5.90 -0.06 4.57
C ILE A 70 4.71 -1.00 4.31
N HIS A 71 4.44 -1.93 5.24
CA HIS A 71 3.36 -2.88 5.11
C HIS A 71 1.99 -2.18 5.01
N VAL A 72 1.72 -1.21 5.88
CA VAL A 72 0.47 -0.44 5.91
C VAL A 72 0.25 0.28 4.57
N ILE A 73 1.28 0.94 4.03
CA ILE A 73 1.20 1.61 2.74
C ILE A 73 0.91 0.63 1.59
N LEU A 74 1.61 -0.52 1.56
CA LEU A 74 1.38 -1.54 0.54
C LEU A 74 -0.05 -2.09 0.57
N GLN A 75 -0.59 -2.34 1.76
CA GLN A 75 -1.95 -2.86 1.93
C GLN A 75 -3.01 -1.81 1.57
N GLN A 76 -2.90 -0.59 2.09
CA GLN A 76 -3.94 0.44 1.94
C GLN A 76 -3.98 1.07 0.54
N GLN A 77 -2.82 1.27 -0.09
CA GLN A 77 -2.73 2.02 -1.34
C GLN A 77 -2.62 1.12 -2.58
N PHE A 78 -2.03 -0.07 -2.42
CA PHE A 78 -1.73 -0.96 -3.54
C PHE A 78 -2.43 -2.32 -3.47
N ASP A 79 -3.20 -2.59 -2.42
CA ASP A 79 -3.86 -3.89 -2.18
C ASP A 79 -2.86 -5.07 -2.21
N LEU A 80 -1.63 -4.82 -1.73
CA LEU A 80 -0.55 -5.79 -1.68
C LEU A 80 -0.35 -6.25 -0.24
N MET A 81 -0.69 -7.50 0.04
CA MET A 81 -0.43 -8.14 1.33
C MET A 81 0.86 -8.96 1.27
N LEU A 82 1.84 -8.59 2.09
CA LEU A 82 3.06 -9.38 2.24
C LEU A 82 2.82 -10.56 3.18
N PRO A 83 3.27 -11.79 2.83
CA PRO A 83 3.12 -12.95 3.69
C PRO A 83 4.12 -12.88 4.86
N GLY A 84 3.66 -13.24 6.05
CA GLY A 84 4.48 -13.36 7.26
C GLY A 84 4.07 -12.38 8.35
N ASP A 85 4.66 -12.57 9.53
CA ASP A 85 4.39 -11.78 10.72
C ASP A 85 5.26 -10.51 10.71
N ILE A 86 4.88 -9.53 9.89
CA ILE A 86 5.56 -8.23 9.78
C ILE A 86 5.05 -7.31 10.88
N GLY A 87 5.06 -7.77 12.14
CA GLY A 87 4.66 -6.98 13.30
C GLY A 87 3.25 -6.37 13.18
N ILE A 88 2.39 -6.98 12.36
CA ILE A 88 0.97 -6.69 12.35
C ILE A 88 0.49 -7.39 13.60
N ASP A 89 0.39 -6.65 14.70
CA ASP A 89 -0.59 -7.02 15.69
C ASP A 89 -1.90 -7.08 14.88
N ASP A 90 -2.39 -8.30 14.64
CA ASP A 90 -3.71 -8.59 14.09
C ASP A 90 -4.72 -8.00 15.08
N ASP A 91 -4.79 -6.68 15.16
CA ASP A 91 -5.79 -5.97 15.93
C ASP A 91 -7.04 -5.98 15.05
N GLU A 92 -7.63 -7.18 15.06
CA GLU A 92 -9.01 -7.49 14.85
C GLU A 92 -9.75 -6.43 14.02
N ASN A 93 -10.00 -6.76 12.75
CA ASN A 93 -11.31 -6.51 12.15
C ASN A 93 -11.86 -5.11 12.52
N HIS A 94 -11.13 -4.05 12.14
CA HIS A 94 -11.50 -2.65 12.36
C HIS A 94 -12.74 -2.26 11.55
N MET A 95 -13.81 -3.04 11.62
CA MET A 95 -15.14 -2.49 11.51
C MET A 95 -15.29 -1.53 12.68
N ALA A 96 -14.90 -0.27 12.45
CA ALA A 96 -15.15 0.83 13.34
C ALA A 96 -16.61 0.74 13.78
N LYS A 97 -16.84 0.36 15.03
CA LYS A 97 -18.19 0.33 15.57
C LYS A 97 -18.66 1.78 15.58
N PRO A 98 -19.81 2.09 14.95
CA PRO A 98 -20.31 3.45 14.97
C PRO A 98 -20.47 3.92 16.41
N LEU A 99 -20.22 5.21 16.66
CA LEU A 99 -20.46 5.80 17.97
C LEU A 99 -21.90 5.52 18.44
N GLN A 100 -22.10 5.40 19.75
CA GLN A 100 -23.41 5.11 20.33
C GLN A 100 -24.49 6.08 19.84
N ASP A 101 -24.18 7.38 19.81
CA ASP A 101 -25.08 8.43 19.30
C ASP A 101 -25.53 8.20 17.85
N TYR A 102 -24.66 7.65 17.00
CA TYR A 102 -25.02 7.31 15.62
C TYR A 102 -25.96 6.11 15.59
N THR A 103 -25.69 5.11 16.44
CA THR A 103 -26.54 3.92 16.58
C THR A 103 -27.94 4.30 17.09
N ASP A 104 -28.03 5.21 18.06
CA ASP A 104 -29.31 5.68 18.60
C ASP A 104 -30.14 6.42 17.54
N LYS A 105 -29.49 7.27 16.73
CA LYS A 105 -30.13 7.95 15.59
C LYS A 105 -30.63 6.97 14.53
N LEU A 106 -29.87 5.91 14.24
CA LEU A 106 -30.32 4.86 13.31
C LEU A 106 -31.56 4.13 13.83
N ILE A 107 -31.65 3.89 15.13
CA ILE A 107 -32.84 3.30 15.76
C ILE A 107 -34.04 4.23 15.62
N GLU A 108 -33.85 5.53 15.83
CA GLU A 108 -34.91 6.54 15.69
C GLU A 108 -35.42 6.64 14.24
N VAL A 109 -34.50 6.72 13.26
CA VAL A 109 -34.86 6.71 11.83
C VAL A 109 -35.62 5.44 11.47
N ARG A 110 -35.18 4.27 11.95
CA ARG A 110 -35.87 3.00 11.70
C ARG A 110 -37.28 2.99 12.27
N LYS A 111 -37.48 3.55 13.46
CA LYS A 111 -38.81 3.68 14.09
C LYS A 111 -39.72 4.58 13.26
N TYR A 112 -39.22 5.75 12.83
CA TYR A 112 -39.96 6.69 11.99
C TYR A 112 -40.38 6.07 10.65
N LEU A 113 -39.46 5.37 9.97
CA LEU A 113 -39.76 4.71 8.70
C LEU A 113 -40.77 3.56 8.87
N SER A 114 -40.72 2.84 9.99
CA SER A 114 -41.68 1.76 10.26
C SER A 114 -43.07 2.29 10.62
N SER A 115 -43.17 3.50 11.18
CA SER A 115 -44.45 4.12 11.53
C SER A 115 -45.12 4.86 10.36
N HIS A 116 -44.40 5.13 9.28
CA HIS A 116 -44.90 5.85 8.10
C HIS A 116 -44.90 4.97 6.82
N HIS A 117 -44.77 3.64 6.97
CA HIS A 117 -44.86 2.70 5.84
C HIS A 117 -46.31 2.29 5.52
N ASP A 118 -47.28 2.69 6.35
CA ASP A 118 -48.71 2.34 6.23
C ASP A 118 -49.63 3.54 5.82
N GLU A 119 -49.07 4.63 5.28
CA GLU A 119 -49.81 5.69 4.57
C GLU A 119 -49.56 5.64 3.06
#